data_AF-D4ZI54-F1
#
_entry.id   AF-D4ZI54-F1
#
_cell.length_a   1.000
_cell.length_b   1.000
_cell.length_c   1.000
_cell.angle_alpha   90.00
_cell.angle_beta   90.00
_cell.angle_gamma   90.00
#
_symmetry.space_group_name_H-M   'P 1'
#
loop_
_entity.id
_entity.type
_entity.pdbx_description
1 polymer ?
#
loop_
_entity_poly.entity_id
_entity_poly.type
_entity_poly.pdbx_seq_one_letter_code
_entity_poly.pdbx_strand_id
1 'polypeptide(L)'
;MKTPKNNVYTVSRLNGEVRQLLEGELGKIWLNAEISNFAAPGSGHWYLTLKDNQAQVRCAMFKGRNRSVTFKPINGQQVLVKGSISVYEPRGDYQLIIESMLPAGDGLLAQQYEALKMKLAAEGLFAADTKRPIPSNIQKIGVITSATGAALKDVLHVLARRDPSIEVVIYPTQVQGEPAVQQICNAIAMANARQEVDVLLLTRGGGSLEDLWCFNSEELAHEIYNSALPIISAVGHEIDTTISDYVADMRAPTPSAGAELLSKDAENKGGETRVIYRKAQTELAALSAQSQQPHEYLNPSFATTRSQPPSAAIWPELR
;
A
#
# COMPACT_ATOMS: atom_id res chain seq x y z
N MET A 1 11.31 51.06 39.95
CA MET A 1 10.69 49.75 40.25
C MET A 1 9.24 49.79 39.75
N LYS A 2 8.88 48.97 38.74
CA LYS A 2 7.47 48.81 38.35
C LYS A 2 6.77 48.05 39.47
N THR A 3 5.82 48.68 40.13
CA THR A 3 4.95 48.07 41.13
C THR A 3 4.34 46.80 40.54
N PRO A 4 4.34 45.63 41.22
CA PRO A 4 3.62 44.48 40.72
C PRO A 4 2.16 44.87 40.61
N LYS A 5 1.62 44.89 39.38
CA LYS A 5 0.17 44.96 39.17
C LYS A 5 -0.41 43.80 39.96
N ASN A 6 -1.30 44.08 40.89
CA ASN A 6 -1.92 43.05 41.74
C ASN A 6 -2.66 42.07 40.81
N ASN A 7 -2.02 40.96 40.49
CA ASN A 7 -2.40 40.06 39.40
C ASN A 7 -3.42 39.03 39.89
N VAL A 8 -4.49 39.50 40.53
CA VAL A 8 -5.54 38.64 41.08
C VAL A 8 -6.56 38.34 39.98
N TYR A 9 -6.68 37.07 39.63
CA TYR A 9 -7.56 36.58 38.56
C TYR A 9 -8.80 35.90 39.16
N THR A 10 -9.96 36.10 38.53
CA THR A 10 -11.08 35.17 38.71
C THR A 10 -10.85 33.93 37.85
N VAL A 11 -11.42 32.80 38.24
CA VAL A 11 -11.30 31.54 37.47
C VAL A 11 -11.80 31.72 36.03
N SER A 12 -12.93 32.42 35.84
CA SER A 12 -13.46 32.71 34.51
C SER A 12 -12.51 33.56 33.66
N ARG A 13 -11.85 34.55 34.28
CA ARG A 13 -10.86 35.38 33.58
C ARG A 13 -9.64 34.55 33.17
N LEU A 14 -9.14 33.71 34.06
CA LEU A 14 -8.01 32.81 33.76
C LEU A 14 -8.35 31.89 32.58
N ASN A 15 -9.48 31.20 32.63
CA ASN A 15 -9.89 30.28 31.56
C ASN A 15 -10.11 31.01 30.22
N GLY A 16 -10.69 32.21 30.26
CA GLY A 16 -10.85 33.05 29.07
C GLY A 16 -9.53 33.48 28.45
N GLU A 17 -8.56 33.93 29.26
CA GLU A 17 -7.22 34.31 28.77
C GLU A 17 -6.46 33.10 28.21
N VAL A 18 -6.50 31.93 28.87
CA VAL A 18 -5.87 30.69 28.36
C VAL A 18 -6.49 30.25 27.03
N ARG A 19 -7.82 30.32 26.92
CA ARG A 19 -8.52 30.03 25.66
C ARG A 19 -8.02 30.90 24.52
N GLN A 20 -7.95 32.22 24.73
CA GLN A 20 -7.50 33.16 23.70
C GLN A 20 -6.07 32.89 23.25
N LEU A 21 -5.17 32.58 24.18
CA LEU A 21 -3.79 32.22 23.88
C LEU A 21 -3.72 30.94 23.01
N LEU A 22 -4.44 29.89 23.40
CA LEU A 22 -4.42 28.62 22.67
C LEU A 22 -5.09 28.70 21.29
N GLU A 23 -6.20 29.42 21.19
CA GLU A 23 -6.91 29.62 19.91
C GLU A 23 -6.10 30.49 18.93
N GLY A 24 -5.29 31.44 19.43
CA GLY A 24 -4.49 32.35 18.62
C GLY A 24 -3.23 31.74 18.01
N GLU A 25 -2.57 30.81 18.70
CA GLU A 25 -1.25 30.29 18.30
C GLU A 25 -1.32 29.12 17.31
N LEU A 26 -2.22 28.16 17.53
CA LEU A 26 -2.20 26.89 16.76
C LEU A 26 -3.16 26.87 15.57
N GLY A 27 -4.17 27.75 15.55
CA GLY A 27 -5.14 27.82 14.47
C GLY A 27 -5.84 26.48 14.19
N LYS A 28 -6.01 26.16 12.90
CA LYS A 28 -6.60 24.89 12.47
C LYS A 28 -5.51 23.87 12.17
N ILE A 29 -5.62 22.71 12.80
CA ILE A 29 -4.66 21.61 12.67
C ILE A 29 -5.35 20.36 12.12
N TRP A 30 -4.53 19.48 11.56
CA TRP A 30 -4.90 18.11 11.22
C TRP A 30 -4.28 17.16 12.25
N LEU A 31 -5.03 16.16 12.69
CA LEU A 31 -4.59 15.17 13.66
C LEU A 31 -4.99 13.77 13.20
N ASN A 32 -4.01 12.87 13.14
CA ASN A 32 -4.22 11.44 12.95
C ASN A 32 -4.25 10.76 14.32
N ALA A 33 -5.33 10.05 14.65
CA ALA A 33 -5.50 9.45 15.96
C ALA A 33 -6.57 8.34 15.98
N GLU A 34 -6.50 7.50 17.00
CA GLU A 34 -7.53 6.51 17.30
C GLU A 34 -8.68 7.13 18.09
N ILE A 35 -9.93 6.81 17.70
CA ILE A 35 -11.12 7.15 18.48
C ILE A 35 -11.21 6.26 19.71
N SER A 36 -11.46 6.88 20.86
CA SER A 36 -11.90 6.22 22.09
C SER A 36 -13.01 7.01 22.78
N ASN A 37 -13.75 6.37 23.68
CA ASN A 37 -14.82 7.00 24.47
C ASN A 37 -15.86 7.77 23.63
N PHE A 38 -16.19 7.29 22.43
CA PHE A 38 -17.17 7.93 21.57
C PHE A 38 -18.58 7.92 22.19
N ALA A 39 -19.23 9.08 22.22
CA ALA A 39 -20.58 9.27 22.71
C ALA A 39 -21.36 10.24 21.81
N ALA A 40 -22.60 9.86 21.48
CA ALA A 40 -23.55 10.69 20.74
C ALA A 40 -24.87 10.86 21.53
N PRO A 41 -24.92 11.77 22.52
CA PRO A 41 -26.12 12.02 23.31
C PRO A 41 -27.27 12.63 22.50
N GLY A 42 -28.47 12.73 23.09
CA GLY A 42 -29.67 13.26 22.44
C GLY A 42 -29.58 14.72 21.92
N SER A 43 -28.59 15.50 22.37
CA SER A 43 -28.29 16.82 21.80
C SER A 43 -27.79 16.76 20.35
N GLY A 44 -27.27 15.60 19.92
CA GLY A 44 -26.73 15.36 18.58
C GLY A 44 -25.30 15.85 18.38
N HIS A 45 -24.64 16.38 19.42
CA HIS A 45 -23.20 16.62 19.42
C HIS A 45 -22.45 15.31 19.66
N TRP A 46 -21.28 15.14 19.04
CA TRP A 46 -20.40 14.01 19.33
C TRP A 46 -19.30 14.43 20.28
N TYR A 47 -19.02 13.57 21.24
CA TYR A 47 -17.91 13.69 22.16
C TYR A 47 -17.05 12.44 22.04
N LEU A 48 -15.74 12.60 21.97
CA LEU A 48 -14.80 11.49 21.84
C LEU A 48 -13.44 11.90 22.40
N THR A 49 -12.58 10.92 22.60
CA THR A 49 -11.16 11.12 22.90
C THR A 49 -10.36 10.64 21.70
N LEU A 50 -9.46 11.47 21.20
CA LEU A 50 -8.48 11.09 20.20
C LEU A 50 -7.17 10.76 20.91
N LYS A 51 -6.57 9.61 20.60
CA LYS A 51 -5.33 9.15 21.23
C LYS A 51 -4.34 8.58 20.23
N ASP A 52 -3.07 8.62 20.60
CA ASP A 52 -1.99 7.84 20.00
C ASP A 52 -1.36 6.93 21.08
N ASN A 53 -0.14 6.43 20.84
CA ASN A 53 0.56 5.55 21.77
C ASN A 53 1.09 6.26 23.03
N GLN A 54 1.17 7.59 23.04
CA GLN A 54 1.84 8.40 24.07
C GLN A 54 0.89 9.39 24.75
N ALA A 55 -0.15 9.87 24.05
CA ALA A 55 -0.98 10.98 24.49
C ALA A 55 -2.43 10.84 24.04
N GLN A 56 -3.30 11.65 24.65
CA GLN A 56 -4.71 11.75 24.30
C GLN A 56 -5.25 13.16 24.48
N VAL A 57 -6.31 13.50 23.73
CA VAL A 57 -7.01 14.78 23.79
C VAL A 57 -8.52 14.58 23.70
N ARG A 58 -9.27 15.27 24.56
CA ARG A 58 -10.74 15.29 24.50
C ARG A 58 -11.21 16.15 23.33
N CYS A 59 -12.24 15.68 22.65
CA CYS A 59 -12.74 16.31 21.46
C CYS A 59 -14.26 16.43 21.48
N ALA A 60 -14.76 17.49 20.84
CA ALA A 60 -16.17 17.70 20.58
C ALA A 60 -16.39 18.00 19.10
N MET A 61 -17.44 17.44 18.51
CA MET A 61 -17.88 17.72 17.16
C MET A 61 -19.35 18.16 17.20
N PHE A 62 -19.62 19.38 16.74
CA PHE A 62 -20.97 19.91 16.81
C PHE A 62 -21.90 19.27 15.78
N LYS A 63 -23.21 19.18 16.10
CA LYS A 63 -24.26 18.57 15.24
C LYS A 63 -24.31 19.12 13.82
N GLY A 64 -23.91 20.37 13.61
CA GLY A 64 -23.83 20.95 12.26
C GLY A 64 -22.70 20.34 11.43
N ARG A 65 -21.58 19.99 12.08
CA ARG A 65 -20.37 19.47 11.44
C ARG A 65 -20.43 17.96 11.25
N ASN A 66 -20.96 17.21 12.22
CA ASN A 66 -20.97 15.74 12.10
C ASN A 66 -21.83 15.20 10.95
N ARG A 67 -22.74 16.01 10.39
CA ARG A 67 -23.54 15.68 9.21
C ARG A 67 -22.72 15.43 7.95
N SER A 68 -21.51 15.99 7.84
CA SER A 68 -20.63 15.77 6.68
C SER A 68 -19.78 14.51 6.81
N VAL A 69 -19.84 13.81 7.94
CA VAL A 69 -19.09 12.57 8.15
C VAL A 69 -19.90 11.43 7.53
N THR A 70 -19.33 10.80 6.51
CA THR A 70 -20.00 9.76 5.69
C THR A 70 -19.95 8.37 6.31
N PHE A 71 -19.27 8.21 7.44
CA PHE A 71 -19.14 6.94 8.17
C PHE A 71 -19.61 7.09 9.61
N LYS A 72 -19.86 5.95 10.27
CA LYS A 72 -20.22 5.90 11.69
C LYS A 72 -18.94 5.74 12.53
N PRO A 73 -18.56 6.73 13.36
CA PRO A 73 -17.39 6.59 14.22
C PRO A 73 -17.55 5.47 15.24
N ILE A 74 -16.51 4.64 15.42
CA ILE A 74 -16.46 3.59 16.45
C ILE A 74 -15.16 3.67 17.25
N ASN A 75 -15.17 3.20 18.50
CA ASN A 75 -13.95 3.11 19.30
C ASN A 75 -12.96 2.13 18.67
N GLY A 76 -11.66 2.45 18.73
CA GLY A 76 -10.59 1.70 18.06
C GLY A 76 -10.36 2.10 16.60
N GLN A 77 -11.21 2.97 16.03
CA GLN A 77 -11.05 3.40 14.64
C GLN A 77 -10.03 4.52 14.52
N GLN A 78 -9.08 4.37 13.60
CA GLN A 78 -8.16 5.42 13.21
C GLN A 78 -8.87 6.45 12.32
N VAL A 79 -8.72 7.73 12.66
CA VAL A 79 -9.31 8.85 11.91
C VAL A 79 -8.32 9.98 11.69
N LEU A 80 -8.48 10.65 10.56
CA LEU A 80 -7.86 11.95 10.29
C LEU A 80 -8.90 13.03 10.57
N VAL A 81 -8.64 13.89 11.55
CA VAL A 81 -9.53 15.01 11.89
C VAL A 81 -8.89 16.34 11.55
N LYS A 82 -9.72 17.30 11.14
CA LYS A 82 -9.36 18.72 11.10
C LYS A 82 -10.11 19.44 12.20
N GLY A 83 -9.44 20.27 12.97
CA GLY A 83 -10.07 21.01 14.06
C GLY A 83 -9.22 22.14 14.60
N SER A 84 -9.75 22.84 15.58
CA SER A 84 -9.04 23.90 16.30
C SER A 84 -9.04 23.61 17.79
N ILE A 85 -7.95 23.96 18.44
CA ILE A 85 -7.81 23.85 19.89
C ILE A 85 -8.71 24.90 20.57
N SER A 86 -9.30 24.54 21.70
CA SER A 86 -10.08 25.45 22.54
C SER A 86 -10.06 24.99 24.00
N VAL A 87 -10.66 25.78 24.88
CA VAL A 87 -10.87 25.45 26.31
C VAL A 87 -12.36 25.47 26.60
N TYR A 88 -12.84 24.41 27.25
CA TYR A 88 -14.20 24.41 27.80
C TYR A 88 -14.23 25.24 29.08
N GLU A 89 -14.44 26.55 28.93
CA GLU A 89 -14.36 27.56 30.01
C GLU A 89 -15.05 27.18 31.33
N PRO A 90 -16.24 26.56 31.35
CA PRO A 90 -16.89 26.20 32.62
C PRO A 90 -16.10 25.20 33.46
N ARG A 91 -15.25 24.37 32.84
CA ARG A 91 -14.41 23.38 33.55
C ARG A 91 -12.91 23.68 33.44
N GLY A 92 -12.50 24.55 32.51
CA GLY A 92 -11.09 24.79 32.21
C GLY A 92 -10.42 23.63 31.45
N ASP A 93 -11.19 22.70 30.89
CA ASP A 93 -10.66 21.54 30.18
C ASP A 93 -10.16 21.95 28.78
N TYR A 94 -8.91 21.61 28.45
CA TYR A 94 -8.39 21.68 27.08
C TYR A 94 -9.08 20.66 26.18
N GLN A 95 -9.46 21.08 24.96
CA GLN A 95 -10.15 20.23 23.99
C GLN A 95 -9.86 20.62 22.54
N LEU A 96 -10.09 19.67 21.62
CA LEU A 96 -10.13 19.91 20.18
C LEU A 96 -11.58 20.01 19.69
N ILE A 97 -11.92 21.09 18.98
CA ILE A 97 -13.21 21.22 18.29
C ILE A 97 -13.03 20.71 16.86
N ILE A 98 -13.65 19.57 16.57
CA ILE A 98 -13.53 18.91 15.26
C ILE A 98 -14.47 19.58 14.26
N GLU A 99 -13.90 20.01 13.13
CA GLU A 99 -14.62 20.58 11.99
C GLU A 99 -14.91 19.55 10.90
N SER A 100 -13.97 18.64 10.65
CA SER A 100 -14.13 17.52 9.71
C SER A 100 -13.43 16.26 10.22
N MET A 101 -13.95 15.10 9.84
CA MET A 101 -13.43 13.79 10.22
C MET A 101 -13.49 12.86 9.00
N LEU A 102 -12.36 12.23 8.71
CA LEU A 102 -12.18 11.24 7.65
C LEU A 102 -11.63 9.94 8.28
N PRO A 103 -11.87 8.77 7.68
CA PRO A 103 -11.14 7.56 8.02
C PRO A 103 -9.63 7.80 7.84
N ALA A 104 -8.78 7.35 8.79
CA ALA A 104 -7.34 7.61 8.70
C ALA A 104 -6.65 6.85 7.56
N GLY A 105 -7.23 5.73 7.11
CA GLY A 105 -6.72 4.94 5.99
C GLY A 105 -6.41 5.84 4.80
N ASP A 106 -7.37 6.67 4.38
CA ASP A 106 -7.20 7.50 3.19
C ASP A 106 -6.14 8.60 3.34
N GLY A 107 -6.00 9.18 4.53
CA GLY A 107 -5.07 10.30 4.78
C GLY A 107 -3.60 9.88 4.89
N LEU A 108 -3.34 8.80 5.63
CA LEU A 108 -1.98 8.25 5.75
C LEU A 108 -1.51 7.65 4.42
N LEU A 109 -2.40 6.91 3.74
CA LEU A 109 -2.10 6.37 2.41
C LEU A 109 -1.87 7.51 1.40
N ALA A 110 -2.66 8.59 1.43
CA ALA A 110 -2.40 9.74 0.56
C ALA A 110 -1.03 10.39 0.82
N GLN A 111 -0.63 10.56 2.10
CA GLN A 111 0.68 11.12 2.44
C GLN A 111 1.82 10.18 2.00
N GLN A 112 1.68 8.87 2.24
CA GLN A 112 2.66 7.87 1.82
C GLN A 112 2.79 7.83 0.29
N TYR A 113 1.66 7.92 -0.41
CA TYR A 113 1.61 7.96 -1.87
C TYR A 113 2.33 9.18 -2.42
N GLU A 114 2.03 10.38 -1.92
CA GLU A 114 2.68 11.61 -2.38
C GLU A 114 4.19 11.61 -2.07
N ALA A 115 4.58 11.13 -0.88
CA ALA A 115 5.98 10.99 -0.51
C ALA A 115 6.73 10.02 -1.45
N LEU A 116 6.14 8.85 -1.72
CA LEU A 116 6.72 7.86 -2.62
C LEU A 116 6.78 8.36 -4.06
N LYS A 117 5.72 9.02 -4.54
CA LYS A 117 5.66 9.64 -5.86
C LYS A 117 6.76 10.67 -6.04
N MET A 118 6.96 11.58 -5.08
CA MET A 118 8.04 12.57 -5.13
C MET A 118 9.41 11.92 -5.14
N LYS A 119 9.63 10.88 -4.31
CA LYS A 119 10.88 10.12 -4.26
C LYS A 119 11.20 9.48 -5.61
N LEU A 120 10.30 8.67 -6.16
CA LEU A 120 10.53 7.95 -7.41
C LEU A 120 10.60 8.88 -8.63
N ALA A 121 9.89 10.00 -8.61
CA ALA A 121 10.03 11.05 -9.63
C ALA A 121 11.44 11.65 -9.61
N ALA A 122 12.00 11.92 -8.42
CA ALA A 122 13.34 12.45 -8.26
C ALA A 122 14.43 11.45 -8.69
N GLU A 123 14.16 10.16 -8.58
CA GLU A 123 15.00 9.07 -9.10
C GLU A 123 14.87 8.87 -10.62
N GLY A 124 13.89 9.51 -11.27
CA GLY A 124 13.71 9.50 -12.72
C GLY A 124 12.85 8.34 -13.25
N LEU A 125 12.22 7.53 -12.40
CA LEU A 125 11.44 6.35 -12.83
C LEU A 125 10.22 6.69 -13.71
N PHE A 126 9.76 7.94 -13.67
CA PHE A 126 8.59 8.41 -14.43
C PHE A 126 8.97 9.09 -15.74
N ALA A 127 10.26 9.23 -16.05
CA ALA A 127 10.72 9.99 -17.20
C ALA A 127 10.27 9.32 -18.51
N ALA A 128 9.80 10.13 -19.47
CA ALA A 128 9.20 9.62 -20.70
C ALA A 128 10.23 8.94 -21.63
N ASP A 129 11.50 9.35 -21.52
CA ASP A 129 12.65 8.83 -22.26
C ASP A 129 13.16 7.48 -21.75
N THR A 130 12.81 7.08 -20.53
CA THR A 130 13.14 5.75 -20.00
C THR A 130 12.09 4.69 -20.38
N LYS A 131 10.95 5.09 -20.94
CA LYS A 131 9.85 4.19 -21.31
C LYS A 131 10.19 3.39 -22.56
N ARG A 132 9.95 2.09 -22.52
CA ARG A 132 10.11 1.20 -23.68
C ARG A 132 8.98 1.40 -24.68
N PRO A 133 9.27 1.44 -25.99
CA PRO A 133 8.22 1.50 -26.99
C PRO A 133 7.42 0.18 -27.00
N ILE A 134 6.10 0.29 -27.12
CA ILE A 134 5.23 -0.87 -27.28
C ILE A 134 5.42 -1.45 -28.70
N PRO A 135 5.64 -2.77 -28.85
CA PRO A 135 5.81 -3.38 -30.17
C PRO A 135 4.58 -3.17 -31.06
N SER A 136 4.79 -2.81 -32.32
CA SER A 136 3.69 -2.61 -33.29
C SER A 136 3.07 -3.93 -33.78
N ASN A 137 3.74 -5.05 -33.56
CA ASN A 137 3.25 -6.38 -33.91
C ASN A 137 3.32 -7.32 -32.73
N ILE A 138 2.22 -7.38 -31.98
CA ILE A 138 2.05 -8.18 -30.78
C ILE A 138 1.42 -9.50 -31.19
N GLN A 139 2.09 -10.61 -30.90
CA GLN A 139 1.59 -11.96 -31.12
C GLN A 139 1.18 -12.62 -29.81
N LYS A 140 1.86 -12.29 -28.71
CA LYS A 140 1.59 -12.86 -27.39
C LYS A 140 1.60 -11.82 -26.30
N ILE A 141 0.55 -11.80 -25.49
CA ILE A 141 0.40 -10.90 -24.35
C ILE A 141 0.51 -11.71 -23.06
N GLY A 142 1.36 -11.26 -22.14
CA GLY A 142 1.38 -11.75 -20.77
C GLY A 142 0.44 -10.95 -19.89
N VAL A 143 -0.58 -11.58 -19.29
CA VAL A 143 -1.54 -10.88 -18.41
C VAL A 143 -1.24 -11.24 -16.96
N ILE A 144 -0.84 -10.24 -16.17
CA ILE A 144 -0.62 -10.36 -14.73
C ILE A 144 -1.89 -9.89 -14.03
N THR A 145 -2.67 -10.84 -13.52
CA THR A 145 -3.95 -10.55 -12.87
C THR A 145 -4.43 -11.72 -12.01
N SER A 146 -5.57 -11.56 -11.32
CA SER A 146 -6.18 -12.68 -10.59
C SER A 146 -6.77 -13.72 -11.54
N ALA A 147 -6.55 -15.00 -11.23
CA ALA A 147 -6.93 -16.13 -12.10
C ALA A 147 -8.45 -16.24 -12.38
N THR A 148 -9.30 -15.61 -11.56
CA THR A 148 -10.76 -15.73 -11.62
C THR A 148 -11.47 -14.36 -11.68
N GLY A 149 -10.72 -13.26 -11.75
CA GLY A 149 -11.27 -11.90 -11.67
C GLY A 149 -12.03 -11.46 -12.92
N ALA A 150 -12.91 -10.46 -12.74
CA ALA A 150 -13.63 -9.84 -13.86
C ALA A 150 -12.69 -9.20 -14.89
N ALA A 151 -11.60 -8.57 -14.44
CA ALA A 151 -10.61 -7.95 -15.34
C ALA A 151 -10.00 -8.92 -16.34
N LEU A 152 -9.71 -10.17 -15.93
CA LEU A 152 -9.22 -11.18 -16.87
C LEU A 152 -10.27 -11.48 -17.94
N LYS A 153 -11.54 -11.60 -17.56
CA LYS A 153 -12.63 -11.85 -18.51
C LYS A 153 -12.81 -10.69 -19.48
N ASP A 154 -12.71 -9.47 -18.99
CA ASP A 154 -12.82 -8.26 -19.80
C ASP A 154 -11.69 -8.19 -20.86
N VAL A 155 -10.44 -8.43 -20.43
CA VAL A 155 -9.29 -8.50 -21.33
C VAL A 155 -9.48 -9.58 -22.39
N LEU A 156 -9.82 -10.81 -21.97
CA LEU A 156 -10.01 -11.93 -22.90
C LEU A 156 -11.15 -11.67 -23.88
N HIS A 157 -12.25 -11.06 -23.43
CA HIS A 157 -13.38 -10.72 -24.28
C HIS A 157 -13.01 -9.69 -25.35
N VAL A 158 -12.28 -8.63 -24.96
CA VAL A 158 -11.82 -7.60 -25.90
C VAL A 158 -10.86 -8.18 -26.93
N LEU A 159 -9.87 -8.97 -26.50
CA LEU A 159 -8.88 -9.59 -27.40
C LEU A 159 -9.56 -10.56 -28.37
N ALA A 160 -10.47 -11.41 -27.89
CA ALA A 160 -11.22 -12.33 -28.76
C ALA A 160 -12.06 -11.63 -29.82
N ARG A 161 -12.58 -10.44 -29.49
CA ARG A 161 -13.39 -9.64 -30.42
C ARG A 161 -12.54 -8.86 -31.43
N ARG A 162 -11.43 -8.26 -31.00
CA ARG A 162 -10.63 -7.33 -31.82
C ARG A 162 -9.48 -8.00 -32.56
N ASP A 163 -8.79 -8.94 -31.91
CA ASP A 163 -7.66 -9.65 -32.51
C ASP A 163 -7.51 -11.06 -31.91
N PRO A 164 -8.32 -12.03 -32.36
CA PRO A 164 -8.26 -13.39 -31.84
C PRO A 164 -6.97 -14.15 -32.20
N SER A 165 -6.11 -13.56 -33.05
CA SER A 165 -4.82 -14.17 -33.40
C SER A 165 -3.77 -14.04 -32.31
N ILE A 166 -3.99 -13.14 -31.34
CA ILE A 166 -3.09 -12.94 -30.20
C ILE A 166 -3.23 -14.11 -29.21
N GLU A 167 -2.12 -14.74 -28.84
CA GLU A 167 -2.10 -15.71 -27.75
C GLU A 167 -1.97 -14.99 -26.40
N VAL A 168 -2.72 -15.44 -25.39
CA VAL A 168 -2.70 -14.85 -24.06
C VAL A 168 -2.05 -15.81 -23.08
N VAL A 169 -0.96 -15.39 -22.45
CA VAL A 169 -0.29 -16.12 -21.37
C VAL A 169 -0.71 -15.49 -20.05
N ILE A 170 -1.36 -16.26 -19.17
CA ILE A 170 -1.82 -15.76 -17.87
C ILE A 170 -0.76 -16.06 -16.81
N TYR A 171 -0.33 -15.01 -16.12
CA TYR A 171 0.48 -15.06 -14.91
C TYR A 171 -0.44 -14.76 -13.71
N PRO A 172 -1.04 -15.80 -13.09
CA PRO A 172 -2.03 -15.61 -12.04
C PRO A 172 -1.37 -15.12 -10.75
N THR A 173 -1.79 -13.94 -10.28
CA THR A 173 -1.28 -13.31 -9.07
C THR A 173 -2.41 -12.76 -8.22
N GLN A 174 -2.18 -12.65 -6.91
CA GLN A 174 -3.00 -11.78 -6.08
C GLN A 174 -2.75 -10.33 -6.48
N VAL A 175 -3.84 -9.59 -6.66
CA VAL A 175 -3.85 -8.17 -7.10
C VAL A 175 -4.44 -7.25 -6.03
N GLN A 176 -4.48 -7.73 -4.78
CA GLN A 176 -4.91 -6.99 -3.61
C GLN A 176 -4.40 -7.69 -2.34
N GLY A 177 -4.29 -6.93 -1.26
CA GLY A 177 -3.77 -7.41 0.02
C GLY A 177 -2.25 -7.50 0.06
N GLU A 178 -1.73 -7.76 1.27
CA GLU A 178 -0.30 -7.79 1.57
C GLU A 178 0.55 -8.68 0.63
N PRO A 179 0.18 -9.94 0.32
CA PRO A 179 1.01 -10.80 -0.53
C PRO A 179 1.07 -10.40 -2.01
N ALA A 180 0.24 -9.43 -2.46
CA ALA A 180 0.13 -9.08 -3.86
C ALA A 180 1.42 -8.50 -4.44
N VAL A 181 2.11 -7.62 -3.70
CA VAL A 181 3.34 -6.96 -4.17
C VAL A 181 4.37 -7.99 -4.62
N GLN A 182 4.75 -8.90 -3.71
CA GLN A 182 5.75 -9.92 -4.00
C GLN A 182 5.32 -10.87 -5.13
N GLN A 183 4.03 -11.22 -5.21
CA GLN A 183 3.53 -12.08 -6.28
C GLN A 183 3.58 -11.41 -7.64
N ILE A 184 3.24 -10.11 -7.72
CA ILE A 184 3.34 -9.33 -8.95
C ILE A 184 4.81 -9.22 -9.37
N CYS A 185 5.72 -8.88 -8.45
CA CYS A 185 7.15 -8.81 -8.76
C CYS A 185 7.68 -10.14 -9.30
N ASN A 186 7.33 -11.25 -8.63
CA ASN A 186 7.74 -12.59 -9.08
C ASN A 186 7.16 -12.96 -10.46
N ALA A 187 5.94 -12.49 -10.78
CA ALA A 187 5.35 -12.71 -12.10
C ALA A 187 6.06 -11.92 -13.20
N ILE A 188 6.45 -10.67 -12.93
CA ILE A 188 7.25 -9.85 -13.85
C ILE A 188 8.62 -10.52 -14.07
N ALA A 189 9.32 -10.88 -12.99
CA ALA A 189 10.62 -11.54 -13.06
C ALA A 189 10.54 -12.87 -13.84
N MET A 190 9.51 -13.69 -13.60
CA MET A 190 9.30 -14.94 -14.32
C MET A 190 9.01 -14.71 -15.80
N ALA A 191 8.19 -13.71 -16.16
CA ALA A 191 7.93 -13.40 -17.56
C ALA A 191 9.21 -12.92 -18.27
N ASN A 192 9.98 -12.06 -17.60
CA ASN A 192 11.30 -11.63 -18.09
C ASN A 192 12.28 -12.80 -18.24
N ALA A 193 12.25 -13.81 -17.36
CA ALA A 193 13.08 -14.99 -17.51
C ALA A 193 12.64 -15.90 -18.68
N ARG A 194 11.33 -15.98 -18.94
CA ARG A 194 10.77 -16.84 -19.99
C ARG A 194 10.83 -16.24 -21.39
N GLN A 195 10.83 -14.91 -21.52
CA GLN A 195 10.88 -14.19 -22.81
C GLN A 195 9.89 -14.74 -23.85
N GLU A 196 8.68 -15.09 -23.39
CA GLU A 196 7.70 -15.82 -24.21
C GLU A 196 6.50 -14.97 -24.66
N VAL A 197 6.46 -13.72 -24.21
CA VAL A 197 5.44 -12.74 -24.54
C VAL A 197 6.13 -11.49 -25.07
N ASP A 198 5.43 -10.71 -25.90
CA ASP A 198 5.97 -9.49 -26.47
C ASP A 198 5.80 -8.28 -25.54
N VAL A 199 4.81 -8.38 -24.63
CA VAL A 199 4.36 -7.29 -23.75
C VAL A 199 3.63 -7.86 -22.53
N LEU A 200 3.71 -7.15 -21.41
CA LEU A 200 2.96 -7.44 -20.21
C LEU A 200 1.80 -6.46 -20.01
N LEU A 201 0.64 -6.98 -19.63
CA LEU A 201 -0.51 -6.23 -19.16
C LEU A 201 -0.69 -6.51 -17.66
N LEU A 202 -0.33 -5.55 -16.83
CA LEU A 202 -0.62 -5.58 -15.39
C LEU A 202 -2.00 -4.99 -15.18
N THR A 203 -2.95 -5.78 -14.69
CA THR A 203 -4.34 -5.32 -14.62
C THR A 203 -5.12 -5.85 -13.43
N ARG A 204 -6.06 -5.03 -12.98
CA ARG A 204 -7.03 -5.33 -11.95
C ARG A 204 -8.37 -4.69 -12.32
N GLY A 205 -9.47 -5.27 -11.83
CA GLY A 205 -10.78 -4.62 -11.89
C GLY A 205 -10.89 -3.47 -10.90
N GLY A 206 -12.11 -2.93 -10.72
CA GLY A 206 -12.38 -1.91 -9.70
C GLY A 206 -12.11 -2.41 -8.28
N GLY A 207 -12.00 -1.46 -7.34
CA GLY A 207 -11.76 -1.72 -5.91
C GLY A 207 -11.63 -0.41 -5.13
N SER A 208 -11.57 -0.48 -3.80
CA SER A 208 -11.26 0.70 -2.98
C SER A 208 -9.79 1.12 -3.12
N LEU A 209 -9.42 2.29 -2.57
CA LEU A 209 -8.02 2.74 -2.53
C LEU A 209 -7.11 1.76 -1.77
N GLU A 210 -7.57 1.21 -0.65
CA GLU A 210 -6.85 0.20 0.14
C GLU A 210 -6.54 -1.06 -0.68
N ASP A 211 -7.51 -1.43 -1.48
CA ASP A 211 -7.51 -2.55 -2.39
C ASP A 211 -6.48 -2.37 -3.53
N LEU A 212 -6.28 -1.13 -3.98
CA LEU A 212 -5.28 -0.74 -5.00
C LEU A 212 -3.90 -0.45 -4.40
N TRP A 213 -3.75 -0.48 -3.08
CA TRP A 213 -2.54 0.01 -2.42
C TRP A 213 -1.28 -0.77 -2.78
N CYS A 214 -1.41 -2.06 -3.11
CA CYS A 214 -0.27 -2.88 -3.54
C CYS A 214 0.42 -2.35 -4.82
N PHE A 215 -0.25 -1.53 -5.62
CA PHE A 215 0.32 -0.87 -6.80
C PHE A 215 1.04 0.45 -6.48
N ASN A 216 1.03 0.87 -5.21
CA ASN A 216 1.79 2.00 -4.67
C ASN A 216 3.00 1.52 -3.85
N SER A 217 3.72 0.52 -4.38
CA SER A 217 4.92 -0.05 -3.75
C SER A 217 6.19 0.40 -4.46
N GLU A 218 7.20 0.76 -3.68
CA GLU A 218 8.54 1.08 -4.17
C GLU A 218 9.21 -0.12 -4.85
N GLU A 219 9.09 -1.31 -4.25
CA GLU A 219 9.64 -2.55 -4.82
C GLU A 219 9.04 -2.84 -6.20
N LEU A 220 7.71 -2.74 -6.30
CA LEU A 220 7.02 -2.96 -7.57
C LEU A 220 7.37 -1.89 -8.61
N ALA A 221 7.54 -0.64 -8.19
CA ALA A 221 8.00 0.43 -9.07
C ALA A 221 9.35 0.08 -9.70
N HIS A 222 10.34 -0.32 -8.90
CA HIS A 222 11.63 -0.73 -9.43
C HIS A 222 11.55 -1.97 -10.32
N GLU A 223 10.73 -2.97 -9.97
CA GLU A 223 10.57 -4.17 -10.79
C GLU A 223 9.94 -3.84 -12.16
N ILE A 224 8.93 -2.97 -12.20
CA ILE A 224 8.34 -2.49 -13.46
C ILE A 224 9.37 -1.74 -14.29
N TYR A 225 10.08 -0.79 -13.67
CA TYR A 225 11.10 0.03 -14.35
C TYR A 225 12.23 -0.83 -14.95
N ASN A 226 12.66 -1.87 -14.24
CA ASN A 226 13.76 -2.74 -14.67
C ASN A 226 13.33 -3.88 -15.60
N SER A 227 12.02 -4.03 -15.87
CA SER A 227 11.52 -5.08 -16.75
C SER A 227 12.14 -4.98 -18.14
N ALA A 228 12.53 -6.13 -18.71
CA ALA A 228 13.02 -6.20 -20.09
C ALA A 228 11.87 -6.18 -21.10
N LEU A 229 10.71 -6.73 -20.70
CA LEU A 229 9.47 -6.68 -21.46
C LEU A 229 8.73 -5.36 -21.19
N PRO A 230 8.15 -4.72 -22.22
CA PRO A 230 7.33 -3.53 -22.03
C PRO A 230 6.10 -3.86 -21.19
N ILE A 231 5.74 -2.97 -20.27
CA ILE A 231 4.61 -3.14 -19.35
C ILE A 231 3.57 -2.07 -19.58
N ILE A 232 2.33 -2.50 -19.79
CA ILE A 232 1.14 -1.66 -19.75
C ILE A 232 0.44 -1.84 -18.41
N SER A 233 0.20 -0.74 -17.70
CA SER A 233 -0.60 -0.74 -16.47
C SER A 233 -2.05 -0.38 -16.79
N ALA A 234 -2.97 -1.25 -16.39
CA ALA A 234 -4.41 -1.09 -16.52
C ALA A 234 -5.09 -1.35 -15.16
N VAL A 235 -4.66 -0.59 -14.16
CA VAL A 235 -5.02 -0.75 -12.74
C VAL A 235 -5.84 0.43 -12.24
N GLY A 236 -5.35 1.66 -12.45
CA GLY A 236 -6.05 2.88 -12.03
C GLY A 236 -7.25 3.23 -12.90
N HIS A 237 -8.21 3.97 -12.34
CA HIS A 237 -9.29 4.63 -13.11
C HIS A 237 -8.90 6.07 -13.45
N GLU A 238 -9.70 6.81 -14.22
CA GLU A 238 -9.40 8.20 -14.64
C GLU A 238 -9.03 9.15 -13.48
N ILE A 239 -9.55 8.89 -12.27
CA ILE A 239 -9.31 9.69 -11.06
C ILE A 239 -8.24 9.11 -10.10
N ASP A 240 -7.93 7.81 -10.19
CA ASP A 240 -7.11 7.09 -9.20
C ASP A 240 -5.86 6.49 -9.85
N THR A 241 -4.86 7.33 -10.14
CA THR A 241 -3.60 6.88 -10.77
C THR A 241 -2.63 6.34 -9.71
N THR A 242 -2.16 5.12 -9.90
CA THR A 242 -1.21 4.44 -8.98
C THR A 242 0.25 4.70 -9.35
N ILE A 243 1.20 4.36 -8.48
CA ILE A 243 2.64 4.44 -8.81
C ILE A 243 2.98 3.51 -9.98
N SER A 244 2.43 2.29 -10.00
CA SER A 244 2.57 1.37 -11.15
C SER A 244 2.17 2.03 -12.47
N ASP A 245 1.11 2.84 -12.49
CA ASP A 245 0.67 3.55 -13.70
C ASP A 245 1.68 4.61 -14.17
N TYR A 246 2.37 5.28 -13.24
CA TYR A 246 3.42 6.25 -13.59
C TYR A 246 4.71 5.59 -14.08
N VAL A 247 5.02 4.40 -13.55
CA VAL A 247 6.29 3.71 -13.85
C VAL A 247 6.19 2.82 -15.08
N ALA A 248 5.00 2.30 -15.39
CA ALA A 248 4.75 1.52 -16.61
C ALA A 248 5.14 2.30 -17.89
N ASP A 249 5.37 1.55 -18.97
CA ASP A 249 5.70 2.10 -20.29
C ASP A 249 4.48 2.77 -20.94
N MET A 250 3.30 2.26 -20.63
CA MET A 250 2.03 2.85 -21.04
C MET A 250 0.97 2.63 -19.97
N ARG A 251 0.08 3.61 -19.84
CA ARG A 251 -1.09 3.53 -18.95
C ARG A 251 -2.36 3.33 -19.77
N ALA A 252 -3.24 2.46 -19.30
CA ALA A 252 -4.61 2.31 -19.74
C ALA A 252 -5.58 2.58 -18.58
N PRO A 253 -6.72 3.25 -18.81
CA PRO A 253 -7.67 3.61 -17.75
C PRO A 253 -8.53 2.44 -17.25
N THR A 254 -8.58 1.32 -17.98
CA THR A 254 -9.34 0.12 -17.62
C THR A 254 -8.68 -1.13 -18.20
N PRO A 255 -8.96 -2.34 -17.66
CA PRO A 255 -8.52 -3.60 -18.26
C PRO A 255 -8.88 -3.72 -19.74
N SER A 256 -10.13 -3.38 -20.08
CA SER A 256 -10.62 -3.38 -21.46
C SER A 256 -9.83 -2.43 -22.35
N ALA A 257 -9.60 -1.19 -21.92
CA ALA A 257 -8.80 -0.23 -22.68
C ALA A 257 -7.35 -0.71 -22.87
N GLY A 258 -6.77 -1.40 -21.87
CA GLY A 258 -5.46 -2.03 -22.00
C GLY A 258 -5.43 -3.09 -23.11
N ALA A 259 -6.45 -3.94 -23.16
CA ALA A 259 -6.61 -4.92 -24.24
C ALA A 259 -6.85 -4.26 -25.61
N GLU A 260 -7.56 -3.13 -25.67
CA GLU A 260 -7.76 -2.37 -26.91
C GLU A 260 -6.46 -1.76 -27.43
N LEU A 261 -5.62 -1.21 -26.55
CA LEU A 261 -4.30 -0.68 -26.93
C LEU A 261 -3.37 -1.76 -27.48
N LEU A 262 -3.53 -3.00 -27.00
CA LEU A 262 -2.70 -4.14 -27.38
C LEU A 262 -3.23 -4.93 -28.58
N SER A 263 -4.44 -4.63 -29.05
CA SER A 263 -5.03 -5.29 -30.21
C SER A 263 -5.03 -4.36 -31.42
N LYS A 264 -4.97 -4.95 -32.61
CA LYS A 264 -5.19 -4.20 -33.85
C LYS A 264 -6.69 -4.12 -34.10
N ASP A 265 -7.16 -3.05 -34.74
CA ASP A 265 -8.50 -3.03 -35.34
C ASP A 265 -8.53 -4.00 -36.53
N ALA A 266 -8.64 -5.29 -36.25
CA ALA A 266 -8.96 -6.26 -37.28
C ALA A 266 -10.48 -6.23 -37.46
N GLU A 267 -10.95 -5.73 -38.60
CA GLU A 267 -12.30 -6.02 -39.07
C GLU A 267 -12.48 -7.55 -39.11
N ASN A 268 -13.24 -8.05 -38.14
CA ASN A 268 -13.95 -9.32 -38.12
C ASN A 268 -13.18 -10.52 -38.72
N LYS A 269 -12.05 -10.91 -38.11
CA LYS A 269 -11.47 -12.24 -38.35
C LYS A 269 -12.07 -13.22 -37.34
N GLY A 270 -12.94 -14.11 -37.79
CA GLY A 270 -13.47 -15.20 -36.97
C GLY A 270 -12.35 -16.17 -36.57
N GLY A 271 -11.87 -16.06 -35.34
CA GLY A 271 -10.88 -16.95 -34.74
C GLY A 271 -11.11 -17.06 -33.23
N GLU A 272 -10.58 -18.11 -32.61
CA GLU A 272 -10.61 -18.27 -31.15
C GLU A 272 -9.27 -17.82 -30.54
N THR A 273 -9.31 -16.90 -29.57
CA THR A 273 -8.13 -16.51 -28.78
C THR A 273 -7.60 -17.70 -28.01
N ARG A 274 -6.32 -18.02 -28.22
CA ARG A 274 -5.66 -19.10 -27.47
C ARG A 274 -5.20 -18.61 -26.11
N VAL A 275 -5.70 -19.22 -25.05
CA VAL A 275 -5.36 -18.87 -23.65
C VAL A 275 -4.49 -19.95 -23.02
N ILE A 276 -3.33 -19.55 -22.49
CA ILE A 276 -2.34 -20.43 -21.87
C ILE A 276 -2.19 -20.03 -20.40
N TYR A 277 -2.59 -20.92 -19.48
CA TYR A 277 -2.41 -20.71 -18.04
C TYR A 277 -1.03 -21.20 -17.60
N ARG A 278 -0.23 -20.35 -16.93
CA ARG A 278 1.04 -20.78 -16.32
C ARG A 278 1.09 -20.45 -14.84
N LYS A 279 1.34 -21.45 -14.00
CA LYS A 279 1.46 -21.26 -12.55
C LYS A 279 2.81 -20.64 -12.20
N ALA A 280 2.79 -19.65 -11.31
CA ALA A 280 3.97 -18.91 -10.83
C ALA A 280 4.77 -19.62 -9.71
N GLN A 281 4.42 -20.84 -9.30
CA GLN A 281 4.82 -21.37 -7.99
C GLN A 281 5.58 -22.71 -8.01
N THR A 282 6.48 -23.00 -8.96
CA THR A 282 7.29 -24.23 -8.81
C THR A 282 8.74 -24.15 -9.27
N GLU A 283 9.15 -23.18 -10.08
CA GLU A 283 10.53 -23.12 -10.57
C GLU A 283 11.48 -22.30 -9.67
N LEU A 284 10.98 -21.26 -8.98
CA LEU A 284 11.83 -20.46 -8.09
C LEU A 284 12.25 -21.22 -6.82
N ALA A 285 11.38 -22.05 -6.25
CA ALA A 285 11.71 -22.91 -5.11
C ALA A 285 12.80 -23.95 -5.45
N ALA A 286 12.81 -24.45 -6.70
CA ALA A 286 13.83 -25.37 -7.17
C ALA A 286 15.19 -24.67 -7.40
N LEU A 287 15.18 -23.43 -7.91
CA LEU A 287 16.39 -22.63 -8.12
C LEU A 287 17.01 -22.13 -6.79
N SER A 288 16.18 -21.74 -5.81
CA SER A 288 16.66 -21.40 -4.47
C SER A 288 17.13 -22.62 -3.67
N ALA A 289 16.54 -23.79 -3.89
CA ALA A 289 16.99 -25.04 -3.26
C ALA A 289 18.30 -25.58 -3.87
N GLN A 290 18.56 -25.36 -5.16
CA GLN A 290 19.83 -25.76 -5.80
C GLN A 290 21.02 -24.86 -5.42
N SER A 291 20.76 -23.63 -4.97
CA SER A 291 21.81 -22.68 -4.58
C SER A 291 22.28 -22.84 -3.12
N GLN A 292 21.68 -23.78 -2.35
CA GLN A 292 21.97 -24.01 -0.93
C GLN A 292 22.58 -25.39 -0.61
N GLN A 293 23.12 -26.12 -1.59
CA GLN A 293 23.95 -27.29 -1.26
C GLN A 293 25.35 -26.85 -0.79
N PRO A 294 25.78 -27.17 0.43
CA PRO A 294 27.16 -26.93 0.84
C PRO A 294 28.07 -27.89 0.06
N HIS A 295 29.09 -27.34 -0.60
CA HIS A 295 30.21 -28.14 -1.09
C HIS A 295 30.89 -28.83 0.11
N GLU A 296 30.60 -30.11 0.28
CA GLU A 296 31.29 -31.01 1.20
C GLU A 296 32.74 -31.18 0.69
N TYR A 297 33.68 -30.46 1.30
CA TYR A 297 35.10 -30.69 1.07
C TYR A 297 35.52 -31.97 1.80
N LEU A 298 35.87 -32.97 0.98
CA LEU A 298 36.62 -34.16 1.33
C LEU A 298 37.88 -33.81 2.16
N ASN A 299 38.09 -34.55 3.25
CA ASN A 299 39.45 -34.85 3.70
C ASN A 299 39.49 -36.27 4.31
N PRO A 300 40.42 -37.15 3.87
CA PRO A 300 40.49 -38.52 4.32
C PRO A 300 41.43 -38.69 5.53
N SER A 301 41.05 -39.64 6.38
CA SER A 301 41.91 -40.58 7.13
C SER A 301 43.03 -40.03 8.03
N PHE A 302 42.89 -40.27 9.34
CA PHE A 302 43.88 -41.07 10.08
C PHE A 302 43.20 -41.79 11.26
N ALA A 303 43.28 -43.12 11.21
CA ALA A 303 42.94 -44.03 12.30
C ALA A 303 44.14 -44.19 13.24
N THR A 304 43.92 -44.32 14.57
CA THR A 304 44.38 -45.48 15.38
C THR A 304 44.03 -45.36 16.89
N THR A 305 43.21 -46.31 17.36
CA THR A 305 43.34 -47.15 18.58
C THR A 305 43.86 -46.61 19.92
N ARG A 306 43.03 -46.79 20.98
CA ARG A 306 43.09 -47.81 22.06
C ARG A 306 42.99 -47.30 23.52
N SER A 307 42.20 -48.09 24.26
CA SER A 307 42.30 -48.52 25.67
C SER A 307 41.79 -47.64 26.82
N GLN A 308 41.07 -48.34 27.71
CA GLN A 308 40.35 -47.94 28.91
C GLN A 308 41.23 -48.16 30.19
N PRO A 309 40.74 -48.00 31.44
CA PRO A 309 41.29 -47.16 32.53
C PRO A 309 42.02 -48.00 33.63
N PRO A 310 42.32 -47.52 34.88
CA PRO A 310 41.31 -47.35 35.96
C PRO A 310 41.63 -46.37 37.16
N SER A 311 40.62 -46.17 38.02
CA SER A 311 40.68 -46.18 39.51
C SER A 311 41.16 -44.98 40.37
N ALA A 312 40.18 -44.44 41.13
CA ALA A 312 40.15 -44.13 42.58
C ALA A 312 41.01 -43.01 43.24
N ALA A 313 40.33 -42.12 43.98
CA ALA A 313 40.46 -41.85 45.44
C ALA A 313 39.97 -40.41 45.78
N ILE A 314 38.88 -40.25 46.56
CA ILE A 314 38.83 -39.87 47.99
C ILE A 314 38.96 -38.35 48.27
N TRP A 315 37.89 -37.81 48.88
CA TRP A 315 37.65 -36.54 49.60
C TRP A 315 38.77 -36.10 50.59
N PRO A 316 38.85 -34.86 51.14
CA PRO A 316 37.73 -34.06 51.65
C PRO A 316 37.80 -32.51 51.58
N GLU A 317 36.68 -31.93 52.01
CA GLU A 317 36.42 -30.52 52.35
C GLU A 317 37.54 -29.82 53.15
N LEU A 318 37.66 -28.49 53.00
CA LEU A 318 37.60 -27.54 54.13
C LEU A 318 37.67 -26.06 53.65
N ARG A 319 36.72 -25.28 54.20
CA ARG A 319 36.51 -23.81 54.22
C ARG A 319 35.68 -23.19 53.11
#